data_AF-A0A7V9WQC2-F1
#
_entry.id   AF-A0A7V9WQC2-F1
#
_cell.length_a   1.000
_cell.length_b   1.000
_cell.length_c   1.000
_cell.angle_alpha   90.00
_cell.angle_beta   90.00
_cell.angle_gamma   90.00
#
_symmetry.space_group_name_H-M   'P 1'
#
loop_
_entity.id
_entity.type
_entity.pdbx_description
1 polymer ?
#
loop_
_entity_poly.entity_id
_entity_poly.type
_entity_poly.pdbx_seq_one_letter_code
_entity_poly.pdbx_strand_id
1 'polypeptide(L)' 'MKRFEAFKETLSADSLKAIYEETKMEVANDEREGTEAFSAALATQMAVNLIEKYHDWLNENPNK' A
#
# COMPACT_ATOMS: atom_id res chain seq x y z
N MET A 1 0.27 14.95 10.78
CA MET A 1 1.63 14.36 10.71
C MET A 1 1.86 13.27 11.76
N LYS A 2 1.70 13.52 13.08
CA LYS A 2 2.00 12.50 14.12
C LYS A 2 1.29 11.15 13.98
N ARG A 3 0.02 11.14 13.55
CA ARG A 3 -0.77 9.90 13.38
C ARG A 3 -0.32 9.03 12.20
N PHE A 4 0.08 9.65 11.09
CA PHE A 4 0.59 8.90 9.94
C PHE A 4 1.98 8.30 10.23
N GLU A 5 2.83 9.03 10.95
CA GLU A 5 4.11 8.47 11.45
C GLU A 5 3.87 7.28 12.38
N ALA A 6 2.94 7.40 13.33
CA ALA A 6 2.56 6.28 14.20
C ALA A 6 1.99 5.09 13.42
N PHE A 7 1.23 5.33 12.36
CA PHE A 7 0.78 4.27 11.45
C PHE A 7 1.96 3.60 10.75
N LYS A 8 2.92 4.36 10.20
CA LYS A 8 4.11 3.79 9.56
C LYS A 8 4.91 2.91 10.51
N GLU A 9 4.98 3.24 11.79
CA GLU A 9 5.63 2.40 12.81
C GLU A 9 4.93 1.05 13.02
N THR A 10 3.64 0.92 12.65
CA THR A 10 2.92 -0.36 12.66
C THR A 10 3.20 -1.23 11.44
N LEU A 11 3.80 -0.66 10.38
CA LEU A 11 4.08 -1.38 9.14
C LEU A 11 5.38 -2.16 9.26
N SER A 12 5.27 -3.46 9.52
CA SER A 12 6.40 -4.39 9.40
C SER A 12 6.82 -4.58 7.94
N ALA A 13 8.05 -5.03 7.71
CA ALA A 13 8.51 -5.42 6.38
C ALA A 13 7.59 -6.46 5.72
N ASP A 14 7.07 -7.41 6.50
CA ASP A 14 6.14 -8.42 6.02
C ASP A 14 4.79 -7.80 5.60
N SER A 15 4.28 -6.82 6.34
CA SER A 15 3.05 -6.11 5.97
C SER A 15 3.23 -5.31 4.67
N LEU A 16 4.37 -4.63 4.50
CA LEU A 16 4.70 -3.90 3.28
C LEU A 16 4.86 -4.86 2.09
N LYS A 17 5.44 -6.04 2.32
CA LYS A 17 5.54 -7.09 1.30
C LYS A 17 4.15 -7.62 0.92
N ALA A 18 3.26 -7.85 1.87
CA ALA A 18 1.89 -8.27 1.57
C ALA A 18 1.16 -7.23 0.71
N ILE A 19 1.30 -5.93 1.03
CA ILE A 19 0.75 -4.83 0.22
C ILE A 19 1.33 -4.87 -1.20
N TYR A 20 2.64 -5.07 -1.32
CA TYR A 20 3.30 -5.16 -2.63
C TYR A 20 2.78 -6.33 -3.47
N GLU A 21 2.63 -7.53 -2.90
CA GLU A 21 2.13 -8.70 -3.64
C GLU A 21 0.67 -8.54 -4.06
N GLU A 22 -0.18 -7.98 -3.18
CA GLU A 22 -1.56 -7.60 -3.48
C GLU A 22 -1.62 -6.63 -4.67
N THR A 23 -0.84 -5.54 -4.59
CA THR A 23 -0.73 -4.53 -5.65
C THR A 23 -0.23 -5.12 -6.96
N LYS A 24 0.77 -6.02 -6.89
CA LYS A 24 1.35 -6.66 -8.06
C LYS A 24 0.30 -7.48 -8.82
N MET A 25 -0.57 -8.19 -8.09
CA MET A 25 -1.67 -8.96 -8.69
C MET A 25 -2.71 -8.07 -9.37
N GLU A 26 -3.01 -6.91 -8.80
CA GLU A 26 -3.94 -5.93 -9.38
C GLU A 26 -3.43 -5.36 -10.70
N VAL A 27 -2.15 -4.96 -10.74
CA VAL A 27 -1.52 -4.31 -11.90
C VAL A 27 -1.13 -5.30 -13.00
N ALA A 28 -0.75 -6.54 -12.64
CA ALA A 28 -0.31 -7.55 -13.61
C ALA A 28 -1.40 -7.98 -14.60
N ASN A 29 -2.68 -7.69 -14.33
CA ASN A 29 -3.76 -7.95 -15.27
C ASN A 29 -3.77 -6.98 -16.45
N ASP A 30 -3.28 -5.75 -16.24
CA ASP A 30 -3.38 -4.67 -17.22
C ASP A 30 -2.04 -4.35 -17.87
N GLU A 31 -0.93 -4.52 -17.15
CA GLU A 31 0.40 -4.09 -17.58
C GLU A 31 1.43 -5.23 -17.55
N ARG A 32 2.36 -5.22 -18.51
CA ARG A 32 3.43 -6.25 -18.59
C ARG A 32 4.54 -5.94 -17.58
N GLU A 33 4.79 -6.88 -16.66
CA GLU A 33 5.87 -6.79 -15.68
C GLU A 33 7.23 -6.49 -16.32
N GLY A 34 7.99 -5.59 -15.70
CA GLY A 34 9.32 -5.15 -16.16
C GLY A 34 9.31 -3.97 -17.13
N THR A 35 8.13 -3.41 -17.45
CA THR A 35 8.02 -2.15 -18.22
C THR A 35 7.97 -0.92 -17.31
N GLU A 36 8.25 0.24 -17.88
CA GLU A 36 8.08 1.52 -17.18
C GLU A 36 6.61 1.75 -16.81
N ALA A 37 5.68 1.43 -17.73
CA ALA A 37 4.24 1.50 -17.49
C ALA A 37 3.82 0.64 -16.30
N PHE A 38 4.28 -0.62 -16.24
CA PHE A 38 4.04 -1.49 -15.09
C PHE A 38 4.62 -0.92 -13.80
N SER A 39 5.84 -0.37 -13.83
CA SER A 39 6.48 0.20 -12.65
C SER A 39 5.72 1.41 -12.12
N ALA A 40 5.23 2.26 -13.02
CA ALA A 40 4.40 3.43 -12.68
C ALA A 40 3.03 3.02 -12.14
N ALA A 41 2.37 2.05 -12.77
CA ALA A 41 1.09 1.52 -12.31
C ALA A 41 1.23 0.84 -10.94
N LEU A 42 2.28 0.03 -10.74
CA LEU A 42 2.59 -0.62 -9.46
C LEU A 42 2.82 0.39 -8.35
N ALA A 43 3.65 1.42 -8.58
CA ALA A 43 3.89 2.45 -7.58
C ALA A 43 2.61 3.24 -7.23
N THR A 44 1.79 3.54 -8.24
CA THR A 44 0.52 4.25 -8.07
C THR A 44 -0.47 3.44 -7.26
N GLN A 45 -0.69 2.18 -7.63
CA GLN A 45 -1.62 1.29 -6.95
C GLN A 45 -1.14 0.97 -5.52
N MET A 46 0.18 0.82 -5.31
CA MET A 46 0.74 0.59 -3.97
C MET A 46 0.48 1.78 -3.04
N ALA A 47 0.54 3.01 -3.57
CA ALA A 47 0.21 4.21 -2.81
C ALA A 47 -1.28 4.25 -2.42
N VAL A 48 -2.18 3.84 -3.32
CA VAL A 48 -3.62 3.71 -3.04
C VAL A 48 -3.85 2.69 -1.93
N ASN A 49 -3.33 1.47 -2.09
CA ASN A 49 -3.51 0.38 -1.13
C ASN A 49 -2.97 0.74 0.27
N LEU A 50 -1.88 1.52 0.32
CA LEU A 50 -1.32 2.00 1.59
C LEU A 50 -2.22 3.06 2.26
N ILE A 51 -2.84 3.94 1.48
CA ILE A 51 -3.78 4.95 1.99
C ILE A 51 -5.04 4.26 2.51
N GLU A 52 -5.59 3.28 1.79
CA GLU A 52 -6.77 2.53 2.23
C GLU A 52 -6.51 1.82 3.56
N LYS A 53 -5.37 1.15 3.71
CA LYS A 53 -4.98 0.54 5.00
C LYS A 53 -4.80 1.55 6.12
N TYR A 54 -4.35 2.77 5.81
CA TYR A 54 -4.32 3.85 6.80
C TYR A 54 -5.74 4.29 7.23
N HIS A 55 -6.68 4.38 6.29
CA HIS A 55 -8.08 4.68 6.60
C HIS A 55 -8.72 3.59 7.45
N ASP A 56 -8.49 2.31 7.13
CA ASP A 56 -8.97 1.19 7.93
C ASP A 56 -8.39 1.25 9.35
N TRP A 57 -7.08 1.47 9.48
CA TRP A 57 -6.42 1.60 10.78
C TRP A 57 -7.01 2.74 11.63
N LEU A 58 -7.34 3.88 11.02
CA LEU A 58 -8.00 5.00 11.71
C LEU A 58 -9.41 4.63 12.21
N ASN A 59 -10.16 3.86 11.41
CA ASN A 59 -11.51 3.44 11.75
C ASN A 59 -11.53 2.34 12.84
N GLU A 60 -10.52 1.48 12.85
CA GLU A 60 -10.32 0.46 13.90
C GLU A 60 -9.83 1.08 15.22
N ASN A 61 -9.14 2.23 15.16
CA ASN A 61 -8.56 2.91 16.32
C ASN A 61 -9.10 4.35 16.48
N PRO A 62 -10.42 4.55 16.69
CA PRO A 62 -11.02 5.88 16.72
C PRO A 62 -10.48 6.79 17.84
N ASN A 63 -9.88 6.19 18.88
CA ASN A 63 -9.42 6.87 20.10
C ASN A 63 -7.89 7.06 20.21
N LYS A 64 -7.08 6.75 19.18
CA LYS A 64 -5.61 6.91 19.21
C LYS A 64 -5.12 8.26 18.71
#